data_AF-A0A3B5A4A2-F1
#
_entry.id   AF-A0A3B5A4A2-F1
#
_cell.length_a   1.000
_cell.length_b   1.000
_cell.length_c   1.000
_cell.angle_alpha   90.00
_cell.angle_beta   90.00
_cell.angle_gamma   90.00
#
_symmetry.space_group_name_H-M   'P 1'
#
loop_
_entity.id
_entity.type
_entity.pdbx_description
1 polymer ?
#
loop_
_entity_poly.entity_id
_entity_poly.type
_entity_poly.pdbx_seq_one_letter_code
_entity_poly.pdbx_strand_id
1 'polypeptide(L)'
;MDLEDDTTVLTTLKSFNSFISRSENPQRLSEPSAGSGNLQSQYKRSLELLEAAERVQSKNRYLQLDQEKKQMELSHKRARFELEKAASDSARDLEHEVDRNQELLGRIKKLEERETETTKNLSDQMEANRALRKNLEGLNKKLEERDTKLNTANQTISSLKDEIRELKQTIQNQDLTISTQTLENQELQEQLDLQRRKYQEVSQLCQSLQAAQSSCSEHIIKIKELERRLNLQEQDIAIVKTVKSEVARVPDLEKELKRLREDNSFLRESRENCSLLKEEVEGLRRKLERMEKTKEELVNMELEKERLAEKLQAWENLGQSTGLNIRKPEDLSREVIQIQQREIALKEQNYTLNSRVRSVERSQSELRAELTQQRSKTLEEQKKRETQDALVRRLQKRVLLLTKERDGMRAILESYDSELAPTEYSPQLNKRLREAEDILQKTQSYNAEMEVCTHKHTLLLGCTLCDEPSFPFSKQT
;
A
#
# COMPACT_ATOMS: atom_id res chain seq x y z
N MET A 1 104.96 -32.23 144.68
CA MET A 1 105.58 -33.38 145.36
C MET A 1 107.09 -33.14 145.35
N ASP A 2 107.60 -32.19 146.13
CA ASP A 2 107.39 -31.89 147.58
C ASP A 2 108.27 -32.82 148.42
N LEU A 3 109.28 -32.26 149.10
CA LEU A 3 109.30 -31.90 150.54
C LEU A 3 109.35 -33.18 151.42
N GLU A 4 110.18 -33.33 152.44
CA GLU A 4 111.11 -32.42 153.16
C GLU A 4 111.98 -33.30 154.09
N ASP A 5 113.09 -32.77 154.65
CA ASP A 5 113.53 -32.89 156.07
C ASP A 5 113.71 -34.28 156.77
N ASP A 6 114.62 -34.46 157.75
CA ASP A 6 115.77 -33.68 158.26
C ASP A 6 116.60 -34.52 159.27
N THR A 7 117.76 -34.02 159.73
CA THR A 7 118.50 -34.39 160.97
C THR A 7 119.12 -35.80 161.09
N THR A 8 120.21 -36.06 161.85
CA THR A 8 120.74 -35.45 163.09
C THR A 8 122.28 -35.33 163.15
N VAL A 9 122.78 -34.49 164.06
CA VAL A 9 124.20 -34.10 164.26
C VAL A 9 124.66 -34.42 165.71
N LEU A 10 125.96 -34.25 166.01
CA LEU A 10 126.69 -34.31 167.31
C LEU A 10 127.24 -35.70 167.73
N THR A 11 128.41 -35.85 168.39
CA THR A 11 129.18 -34.96 169.31
C THR A 11 130.74 -35.01 169.20
N THR A 12 131.37 -33.85 169.43
CA THR A 12 132.74 -33.49 169.97
C THR A 12 133.64 -34.56 170.63
N LEU A 13 134.99 -34.56 170.64
CA LEU A 13 136.10 -33.56 170.74
C LEU A 13 136.50 -33.07 172.19
N LYS A 14 137.84 -33.06 172.48
CA LYS A 14 138.62 -32.50 173.64
C LYS A 14 138.89 -33.47 174.82
N SER A 15 140.02 -33.42 175.57
CA SER A 15 141.22 -32.52 175.64
C SER A 15 142.54 -33.34 175.51
N PHE A 16 143.80 -32.85 175.38
CA PHE A 16 144.48 -31.53 175.43
C PHE A 16 145.17 -31.13 176.77
N ASN A 17 146.47 -30.76 176.69
CA ASN A 17 147.41 -30.16 177.71
C ASN A 17 147.91 -31.04 178.89
N SER A 18 149.15 -30.93 179.44
CA SER A 18 150.23 -29.91 179.33
C SER A 18 151.67 -30.47 179.51
N PHE A 19 152.66 -29.63 179.17
CA PHE A 19 154.13 -29.80 179.31
C PHE A 19 154.69 -29.08 180.57
N ILE A 20 155.98 -29.27 180.95
CA ILE A 20 156.84 -28.44 181.85
C ILE A 20 157.04 -28.80 183.36
N SER A 21 158.33 -29.06 183.70
CA SER A 21 159.10 -28.79 184.96
C SER A 21 159.15 -29.71 186.21
N ARG A 22 160.40 -29.79 186.75
CA ARG A 22 160.89 -30.17 188.11
C ARG A 22 160.90 -31.66 188.52
N SER A 23 161.76 -32.14 189.43
CA SER A 23 163.16 -31.78 189.85
C SER A 23 163.67 -32.80 190.89
N GLU A 24 164.98 -33.09 190.90
CA GLU A 24 165.83 -33.51 192.06
C GLU A 24 165.37 -34.64 193.03
N ASN A 25 166.18 -35.73 193.09
CA ASN A 25 167.04 -36.22 194.22
C ASN A 25 166.55 -36.21 195.70
N PRO A 26 167.26 -36.82 196.70
CA PRO A 26 168.50 -37.64 196.70
C PRO A 26 168.27 -39.03 197.40
N GLN A 27 169.18 -39.81 198.02
CA GLN A 27 170.61 -39.66 198.37
C GLN A 27 171.38 -41.01 198.57
N ARG A 28 172.71 -40.87 198.64
CA ARG A 28 173.80 -41.73 199.19
C ARG A 28 173.72 -41.90 200.74
N LEU A 29 174.52 -42.69 201.51
CA LEU A 29 175.87 -43.36 201.44
C LEU A 29 175.84 -44.59 202.43
N SER A 30 176.84 -45.48 202.65
CA SER A 30 178.19 -45.26 203.23
C SER A 30 179.08 -46.54 203.26
N GLU A 31 180.41 -46.37 203.24
CA GLU A 31 181.47 -47.31 203.74
C GLU A 31 181.72 -47.05 205.28
N PRO A 32 182.78 -47.50 206.03
CA PRO A 32 184.00 -48.31 205.69
C PRO A 32 184.51 -49.34 206.75
N SER A 33 185.63 -50.04 206.48
CA SER A 33 186.91 -49.95 207.26
C SER A 33 187.84 -51.19 207.23
N ALA A 34 189.09 -50.95 206.81
CA ALA A 34 190.41 -51.56 207.11
C ALA A 34 190.61 -53.00 207.65
N GLY A 35 191.64 -53.70 207.12
CA GLY A 35 192.40 -54.70 207.92
C GLY A 35 193.23 -55.79 207.21
N SER A 36 194.45 -55.46 206.75
CA SER A 36 195.64 -56.35 206.62
C SER A 36 195.61 -57.64 205.73
N GLY A 37 196.58 -57.76 204.81
CA GLY A 37 197.14 -59.07 204.40
C GLY A 37 197.14 -59.49 202.91
N ASN A 38 198.23 -59.16 202.20
CA ASN A 38 198.77 -59.83 200.99
C ASN A 38 198.02 -59.68 199.63
N LEU A 39 198.75 -59.25 198.59
CA LEU A 39 198.17 -58.50 197.44
C LEU A 39 198.02 -59.28 196.11
N GLN A 40 198.67 -60.43 195.95
CA GLN A 40 198.83 -61.07 194.63
C GLN A 40 197.59 -61.85 194.13
N SER A 41 196.73 -62.31 195.05
CA SER A 41 195.63 -63.24 194.73
C SER A 41 194.38 -62.58 194.14
N GLN A 42 194.16 -61.28 194.38
CA GLN A 42 192.93 -60.59 193.95
C GLN A 42 192.89 -60.29 192.44
N TYR A 43 194.03 -59.93 191.83
CA TYR A 43 194.06 -59.47 190.43
C TYR A 43 193.59 -60.54 189.44
N LYS A 44 193.99 -61.80 189.62
CA LYS A 44 193.63 -62.89 188.70
C LYS A 44 192.12 -63.16 188.68
N ARG A 45 191.46 -63.06 189.85
CA ARG A 45 190.02 -63.29 190.02
C ARG A 45 189.17 -62.14 189.43
N SER A 46 189.72 -60.93 189.37
CA SER A 46 189.05 -59.77 188.76
C SER A 46 188.97 -59.88 187.23
N LEU A 47 190.02 -60.39 186.59
CA LEU A 47 190.09 -60.52 185.12
C LEU A 47 189.11 -61.58 184.59
N GLU A 48 189.04 -62.75 185.24
CA GLU A 48 188.12 -63.85 184.88
C GLU A 48 186.64 -63.43 184.95
N LEU A 49 186.28 -62.55 185.90
CA LEU A 49 184.93 -61.97 186.02
C LEU A 49 184.61 -61.00 184.86
N LEU A 50 185.61 -60.28 184.36
CA LEU A 50 185.44 -59.30 183.29
C LEU A 50 185.23 -59.98 181.92
N GLU A 51 186.01 -61.02 181.61
CA GLU A 51 185.78 -61.85 180.42
C GLU A 51 184.44 -62.63 180.48
N ALA A 52 184.00 -63.03 181.67
CA ALA A 52 182.68 -63.62 181.86
C ALA A 52 181.55 -62.61 181.57
N ALA A 53 181.73 -61.35 181.97
CA ALA A 53 180.77 -60.28 181.68
C ALA A 53 180.68 -59.95 180.17
N GLU A 54 181.81 -59.91 179.45
CA GLU A 54 181.81 -59.71 177.98
C GLU A 54 181.14 -60.88 177.23
N ARG A 55 181.36 -62.12 177.68
CA ARG A 55 180.65 -63.30 177.14
C ARG A 55 179.13 -63.23 177.40
N VAL A 56 178.69 -62.65 178.51
CA VAL A 56 177.26 -62.41 178.77
C VAL A 56 176.70 -61.26 177.92
N GLN A 57 177.42 -60.14 177.76
CA GLN A 57 176.99 -59.02 176.93
C GLN A 57 176.88 -59.40 175.44
N SER A 58 177.90 -60.07 174.89
CA SER A 58 177.89 -60.54 173.50
C SER A 58 176.74 -61.53 173.23
N LYS A 59 176.48 -62.46 174.16
CA LYS A 59 175.35 -63.39 174.07
C LYS A 59 173.99 -62.69 174.17
N ASN A 60 173.86 -61.66 175.03
CA ASN A 60 172.66 -60.81 175.09
C ASN A 60 172.44 -60.08 173.76
N ARG A 61 173.48 -59.44 173.21
CA ARG A 61 173.40 -58.70 171.94
C ARG A 61 173.06 -59.61 170.76
N TYR A 62 173.55 -60.85 170.75
CA TYR A 62 173.12 -61.86 169.77
C TYR A 62 171.64 -62.24 169.91
N LEU A 63 171.16 -62.50 171.14
CA LEU A 63 169.74 -62.82 171.39
C LEU A 63 168.81 -61.66 171.00
N GLN A 64 169.23 -60.42 171.23
CA GLN A 64 168.48 -59.22 170.88
C GLN A 64 168.37 -59.07 169.35
N LEU A 65 169.48 -59.26 168.62
CA LEU A 65 169.49 -59.27 167.14
C LEU A 65 168.70 -60.45 166.55
N ASP A 66 168.71 -61.63 167.18
CA ASP A 66 167.90 -62.78 166.74
C ASP A 66 166.40 -62.56 166.98
N GLN A 67 166.02 -61.89 168.08
CA GLN A 67 164.64 -61.42 168.30
C GLN A 67 164.22 -60.37 167.28
N GLU A 68 165.04 -59.34 167.04
CA GLU A 68 164.79 -58.32 166.01
C GLU A 68 164.66 -58.93 164.61
N LYS A 69 165.56 -59.86 164.24
CA LYS A 69 165.50 -60.59 162.97
C LYS A 69 164.19 -61.37 162.85
N LYS A 70 163.81 -62.15 163.87
CA LYS A 70 162.54 -62.91 163.86
C LYS A 70 161.33 -61.99 163.79
N GLN A 71 161.37 -60.84 164.46
CA GLN A 71 160.31 -59.83 164.42
C GLN A 71 160.21 -59.17 163.03
N MET A 72 161.34 -58.89 162.37
CA MET A 72 161.39 -58.39 160.99
C MET A 72 160.96 -59.44 159.96
N GLU A 73 161.32 -60.72 160.14
CA GLU A 73 160.83 -61.80 159.27
C GLU A 73 159.32 -62.00 159.40
N LEU A 74 158.78 -61.89 160.63
CA LEU A 74 157.34 -61.90 160.87
C LEU A 74 156.65 -60.66 160.29
N SER A 75 157.25 -59.46 160.39
CA SER A 75 156.68 -58.24 159.79
C SER A 75 156.70 -58.31 158.27
N HIS A 76 157.77 -58.80 157.65
CA HIS A 76 157.86 -58.98 156.19
C HIS A 76 156.88 -60.05 155.69
N LYS A 77 156.68 -61.16 156.43
CA LYS A 77 155.64 -62.15 156.12
C LYS A 77 154.23 -61.54 156.20
N ARG A 78 153.95 -60.70 157.21
CA ARG A 78 152.67 -59.97 157.32
C ARG A 78 152.49 -58.98 156.18
N ALA A 79 153.46 -58.10 155.94
CA ALA A 79 153.39 -57.11 154.86
C ALA A 79 153.23 -57.76 153.48
N ARG A 80 153.90 -58.89 153.22
CA ARG A 80 153.70 -59.67 152.00
C ARG A 80 152.29 -60.25 151.92
N PHE A 81 151.80 -60.88 152.99
CA PHE A 81 150.44 -61.41 153.03
C PHE A 81 149.38 -60.31 152.89
N GLU A 82 149.59 -59.13 153.49
CA GLU A 82 148.72 -57.97 153.39
C GLU A 82 148.72 -57.37 151.98
N LEU A 83 149.88 -57.30 151.31
CA LEU A 83 149.97 -56.89 149.90
C LEU A 83 149.35 -57.92 148.95
N GLU A 84 149.61 -59.22 149.16
CA GLU A 84 149.08 -60.31 148.36
C GLU A 84 147.55 -60.43 148.53
N LYS A 85 147.06 -60.22 149.76
CA LYS A 85 145.63 -60.07 150.05
C LYS A 85 145.06 -58.81 149.40
N ALA A 86 145.66 -57.63 149.55
CA ALA A 86 145.16 -56.40 148.94
C ALA A 86 145.14 -56.46 147.42
N ALA A 87 146.14 -57.11 146.80
CA ALA A 87 146.16 -57.39 145.37
C ALA A 87 145.07 -58.39 144.96
N SER A 88 144.82 -59.44 145.76
CA SER A 88 143.74 -60.41 145.52
C SER A 88 142.35 -59.77 145.68
N ASP A 89 142.16 -58.94 146.71
CA ASP A 89 140.91 -58.20 146.95
C ASP A 89 140.68 -57.21 145.79
N SER A 90 141.69 -56.42 145.41
CA SER A 90 141.63 -55.49 144.27
C SER A 90 141.43 -56.18 142.92
N ALA A 91 142.01 -57.37 142.69
CA ALA A 91 141.78 -58.14 141.48
C ALA A 91 140.34 -58.63 141.40
N ARG A 92 139.76 -59.06 142.53
CA ARG A 92 138.36 -59.48 142.62
C ARG A 92 137.40 -58.30 142.41
N ASP A 93 137.72 -57.13 142.95
CA ASP A 93 136.92 -55.91 142.73
C ASP A 93 136.97 -55.46 141.26
N LEU A 94 138.13 -55.60 140.59
CA LEU A 94 138.26 -55.36 139.15
C LEU A 94 137.50 -56.40 138.32
N GLU A 95 137.50 -57.67 138.71
CA GLU A 95 136.70 -58.73 138.06
C GLU A 95 135.20 -58.44 138.19
N HIS A 96 134.72 -58.07 139.38
CA HIS A 96 133.33 -57.65 139.60
C HIS A 96 132.95 -56.41 138.78
N GLU A 97 133.82 -55.41 138.66
CA GLU A 97 133.57 -54.25 137.81
C GLU A 97 133.66 -54.61 136.31
N VAL A 98 134.48 -55.58 135.90
CA VAL A 98 134.46 -56.11 134.52
C VAL A 98 133.15 -56.83 134.22
N ASP A 99 132.67 -57.71 135.12
CA ASP A 99 131.38 -58.39 134.99
C ASP A 99 130.23 -57.39 134.94
N ARG A 100 130.26 -56.39 135.82
CA ARG A 100 129.28 -55.28 135.84
C ARG A 100 129.32 -54.47 134.55
N ASN A 101 130.50 -54.17 134.01
CA ASN A 101 130.64 -53.48 132.72
C ASN A 101 130.16 -54.35 131.55
N GLN A 102 130.40 -55.67 131.58
CA GLN A 102 129.83 -56.60 130.60
C GLN A 102 128.31 -56.66 130.69
N GLU A 103 127.74 -56.66 131.90
CA GLU A 103 126.29 -56.60 132.10
C GLU A 103 125.71 -55.28 131.58
N LEU A 104 126.35 -54.14 131.89
CA LEU A 104 125.96 -52.82 131.39
C LEU A 104 126.05 -52.74 129.86
N LEU A 105 127.12 -53.23 129.25
CA LEU A 105 127.24 -53.33 127.78
C LEU A 105 126.17 -54.24 127.18
N GLY A 106 125.84 -55.36 127.84
CA GLY A 106 124.74 -56.24 127.43
C GLY A 106 123.36 -55.59 127.56
N ARG A 107 123.16 -54.74 128.58
CA ARG A 107 121.94 -53.92 128.74
C ARG A 107 121.87 -52.81 127.68
N ILE A 108 122.98 -52.13 127.39
CA ILE A 108 123.08 -51.10 126.33
C ILE A 108 122.76 -51.71 124.98
N LYS A 109 123.39 -52.83 124.59
CA LYS A 109 123.08 -53.52 123.32
C LYS A 109 121.60 -53.90 123.20
N LYS A 110 120.99 -54.43 124.27
CA LYS A 110 119.55 -54.74 124.30
C LYS A 110 118.67 -53.49 124.20
N LEU A 111 119.14 -52.31 124.62
CA LEU A 111 118.44 -51.04 124.44
C LEU A 111 118.62 -50.52 123.01
N GLU A 112 119.82 -50.60 122.42
CA GLU A 112 120.11 -50.26 121.02
C GLU A 112 119.32 -51.16 120.05
N GLU A 113 119.24 -52.47 120.31
CA GLU A 113 118.40 -53.41 119.56
C GLU A 113 116.91 -53.05 119.65
N ARG A 114 116.42 -52.65 120.83
CA ARG A 114 115.03 -52.18 120.99
C ARG A 114 114.79 -50.82 120.36
N GLU A 115 115.76 -49.91 120.37
CA GLU A 115 115.66 -48.60 119.71
C GLU A 115 115.66 -48.76 118.19
N THR A 116 116.54 -49.60 117.64
CA THR A 116 116.54 -49.93 116.21
C THR A 116 115.28 -50.69 115.77
N GLU A 117 114.75 -51.60 116.59
CA GLU A 117 113.48 -52.26 116.31
C GLU A 117 112.28 -51.31 116.41
N THR A 118 112.21 -50.44 117.43
CA THR A 118 111.11 -49.46 117.57
C THR A 118 111.17 -48.34 116.53
N THR A 119 112.36 -47.85 116.16
CA THR A 119 112.52 -46.88 115.06
C THR A 119 112.20 -47.49 113.71
N LYS A 120 112.58 -48.75 113.45
CA LYS A 120 112.15 -49.49 112.26
C LYS A 120 110.63 -49.65 112.22
N ASN A 121 110.03 -50.14 113.30
CA ASN A 121 108.57 -50.29 113.41
C ASN A 121 107.85 -48.96 113.21
N LEU A 122 108.39 -47.84 113.72
CA LEU A 122 107.85 -46.50 113.49
C LEU A 122 108.00 -46.07 112.01
N SER A 123 109.11 -46.39 111.37
CA SER A 123 109.32 -46.13 109.93
C SER A 123 108.32 -46.91 109.07
N ASP A 124 108.17 -48.21 109.32
CA ASP A 124 107.21 -49.08 108.62
C ASP A 124 105.77 -48.57 108.82
N GLN A 125 105.42 -48.11 110.03
CA GLN A 125 104.13 -47.47 110.34
C GLN A 125 103.96 -46.11 109.63
N MET A 126 105.00 -45.29 109.51
CA MET A 126 104.94 -44.04 108.74
C MET A 126 104.74 -44.31 107.24
N GLU A 127 105.39 -45.33 106.67
CA GLU A 127 105.23 -45.70 105.27
C GLU A 127 103.84 -46.28 105.00
N ALA A 128 103.33 -47.16 105.87
CA ALA A 128 101.95 -47.63 105.81
C ALA A 128 100.95 -46.47 105.88
N ASN A 129 101.14 -45.51 106.78
CA ASN A 129 100.29 -44.31 106.87
C ASN A 129 100.38 -43.42 105.63
N ARG A 130 101.57 -43.23 105.03
CA ARG A 130 101.75 -42.50 103.77
C ARG A 130 101.02 -43.20 102.61
N ALA A 131 101.12 -44.52 102.53
CA ALA A 131 100.43 -45.32 101.52
C ALA A 131 98.90 -45.24 101.69
N LEU A 132 98.39 -45.34 102.91
CA LEU A 132 96.96 -45.17 103.22
C LEU A 132 96.45 -43.77 102.86
N ARG A 133 97.19 -42.71 103.21
CA ARG A 133 96.85 -41.33 102.81
C ARG A 133 96.78 -41.16 101.29
N LYS A 134 97.80 -41.64 100.57
CA LYS A 134 97.83 -41.59 99.10
C LYS A 134 96.66 -42.38 98.47
N ASN A 135 96.29 -43.51 99.06
CA ASN A 135 95.11 -44.28 98.63
C ASN A 135 93.79 -43.53 98.91
N LEU A 136 93.64 -42.91 100.08
CA LEU A 136 92.49 -42.07 100.41
C LEU A 136 92.36 -40.85 99.49
N GLU A 137 93.45 -40.14 99.21
CA GLU A 137 93.49 -39.05 98.23
C GLU A 137 93.10 -39.53 96.82
N GLY A 138 93.58 -40.71 96.42
CA GLY A 138 93.22 -41.34 95.14
C GLY A 138 91.75 -41.79 95.06
N LEU A 139 91.15 -42.19 96.19
CA LEU A 139 89.72 -42.52 96.27
C LEU A 139 88.86 -41.24 96.29
N ASN A 140 89.25 -40.20 97.02
CA ASN A 140 88.56 -38.92 97.06
C ASN A 140 88.53 -38.27 95.67
N LYS A 141 89.65 -38.23 94.94
CA LYS A 141 89.68 -37.74 93.55
C LYS A 141 88.75 -38.53 92.62
N LYS A 142 88.69 -39.86 92.77
CA LYS A 142 87.75 -40.70 92.01
C LYS A 142 86.29 -40.42 92.38
N LEU A 143 86.00 -40.11 93.65
CA LEU A 143 84.68 -39.72 94.12
C LEU A 143 84.28 -38.35 93.56
N GLU A 144 85.14 -37.34 93.65
CA GLU A 144 84.94 -36.01 93.04
C GLU A 144 84.70 -36.11 91.52
N GLU A 145 85.46 -36.96 90.81
CA GLU A 145 85.20 -37.28 89.39
C GLU A 145 83.84 -37.95 89.15
N ARG A 146 83.34 -38.78 90.08
CA ARG A 146 82.00 -39.37 89.96
C ARG A 146 80.93 -38.32 90.22
N ASP A 147 81.10 -37.49 91.24
CA ASP A 147 80.14 -36.45 91.63
C ASP A 147 80.04 -35.37 90.55
N THR A 148 81.16 -34.94 89.96
CA THR A 148 81.15 -34.02 88.80
C THR A 148 80.42 -34.63 87.61
N LYS A 149 80.69 -35.90 87.26
CA LYS A 149 79.98 -36.62 86.18
C LYS A 149 78.49 -36.77 86.46
N LEU A 150 78.13 -37.13 87.70
CA LEU A 150 76.74 -37.26 88.15
C LEU A 150 76.01 -35.91 88.12
N ASN A 151 76.67 -34.82 88.52
CA ASN A 151 76.12 -33.47 88.41
C ASN A 151 75.91 -33.05 86.95
N THR A 152 76.87 -33.32 86.05
CA THR A 152 76.66 -33.05 84.60
C THR A 152 75.53 -33.90 84.02
N ALA A 153 75.40 -35.17 84.42
CA ALA A 153 74.30 -36.03 83.99
C ALA A 153 72.94 -35.55 84.55
N ASN A 154 72.89 -35.08 85.80
CA ASN A 154 71.68 -34.51 86.38
C ASN A 154 71.26 -33.20 85.68
N GLN A 155 72.23 -32.37 85.28
CA GLN A 155 71.97 -31.17 84.49
C GLN A 155 71.39 -31.50 83.11
N THR A 156 71.96 -32.48 82.38
CA THR A 156 71.40 -32.91 81.08
C THR A 156 70.05 -33.60 81.23
N ILE A 157 69.82 -34.36 82.31
CA ILE A 157 68.50 -34.91 82.63
C ILE A 157 67.49 -33.79 82.92
N SER A 158 67.90 -32.67 83.53
CA SER A 158 67.02 -31.52 83.73
C SER A 158 66.68 -30.85 82.40
N SER A 159 67.67 -30.53 81.55
CA SER A 159 67.40 -29.89 80.25
C SER A 159 66.51 -30.76 79.37
N LEU A 160 66.78 -32.06 79.30
CA LEU A 160 65.91 -33.00 78.56
C LEU A 160 64.50 -33.10 79.15
N LYS A 161 64.32 -32.96 80.46
CA LYS A 161 62.97 -32.89 81.08
C LYS A 161 62.26 -31.59 80.74
N ASP A 162 62.98 -30.49 80.57
CA ASP A 162 62.43 -29.19 80.17
C ASP A 162 62.05 -29.20 78.69
N GLU A 163 62.94 -29.69 77.80
CA GLU A 163 62.64 -29.95 76.39
C GLU A 163 61.42 -30.89 76.21
N ILE A 164 61.32 -31.97 77.00
CA ILE A 164 60.15 -32.86 76.99
C ILE A 164 58.86 -32.15 77.45
N ARG A 165 58.95 -31.18 78.37
CA ARG A 165 57.80 -30.37 78.80
C ARG A 165 57.37 -29.39 77.71
N GLU A 166 58.32 -28.72 77.08
CA GLU A 166 58.07 -27.82 75.94
C GLU A 166 57.46 -28.56 74.76
N LEU A 167 58.04 -29.70 74.36
CA LEU A 167 57.53 -30.53 73.27
C LEU A 167 56.11 -31.06 73.54
N LYS A 168 55.81 -31.44 74.80
CA LYS A 168 54.44 -31.80 75.20
C LYS A 168 53.46 -30.63 75.08
N GLN A 169 53.88 -29.43 75.48
CA GLN A 169 53.05 -28.23 75.35
C GLN A 169 52.82 -27.86 73.87
N THR A 170 53.85 -27.97 73.02
CA THR A 170 53.68 -27.70 71.58
C THR A 170 52.78 -28.73 70.91
N ILE A 171 52.87 -30.01 71.26
CA ILE A 171 51.96 -31.05 70.76
C ILE A 171 50.52 -30.75 71.21
N GLN A 172 50.29 -30.45 72.49
CA GLN A 172 48.94 -30.09 72.97
C GLN A 172 48.37 -28.86 72.26
N ASN A 173 49.19 -27.83 72.02
CA ASN A 173 48.76 -26.64 71.28
C ASN A 173 48.44 -26.97 69.80
N GLN A 174 49.19 -27.90 69.19
CA GLN A 174 48.94 -28.39 67.83
C GLN A 174 47.66 -29.24 67.78
N ASP A 175 47.43 -30.15 68.73
CA ASP A 175 46.21 -30.97 68.82
C ASP A 175 44.96 -30.09 68.99
N LEU A 176 45.03 -29.03 69.79
CA LEU A 176 43.96 -28.03 69.92
C LEU A 176 43.71 -27.31 68.58
N THR A 177 44.77 -26.89 67.88
CA THR A 177 44.68 -26.22 66.58
C THR A 177 44.11 -27.14 65.49
N ILE A 178 44.49 -28.41 65.49
CA ILE A 178 43.94 -29.44 64.60
C ILE A 178 42.46 -29.68 64.93
N SER A 179 42.09 -29.69 66.21
CA SER A 179 40.70 -29.85 66.65
C SER A 179 39.82 -28.67 66.20
N THR A 180 40.28 -27.42 66.35
CA THR A 180 39.52 -26.25 65.86
C THR A 180 39.40 -26.25 64.34
N GLN A 181 40.49 -26.51 63.61
CA GLN A 181 40.45 -26.63 62.14
C GLN A 181 39.55 -27.79 61.68
N THR A 182 39.47 -28.89 62.43
CA THR A 182 38.59 -30.01 62.10
C THR A 182 37.12 -29.62 62.22
N LEU A 183 36.75 -28.84 63.25
CA LEU A 183 35.40 -28.30 63.43
C LEU A 183 35.06 -27.28 62.33
N GLU A 184 35.96 -26.33 62.05
CA GLU A 184 35.78 -25.35 60.96
C GLU A 184 35.56 -26.03 59.59
N ASN A 185 36.32 -27.09 59.29
CA ASN A 185 36.12 -27.87 58.07
C ASN A 185 34.77 -28.62 58.05
N GLN A 186 34.29 -29.12 59.20
CA GLN A 186 32.96 -29.73 59.31
C GLN A 186 31.85 -28.70 59.07
N GLU A 187 31.92 -27.53 59.70
CA GLU A 187 30.95 -26.44 59.50
C GLU A 187 30.91 -25.97 58.03
N LEU A 188 32.07 -25.80 57.39
CA LEU A 188 32.16 -25.43 55.97
C LEU A 188 31.60 -26.52 55.06
N GLN A 189 31.81 -27.81 55.39
CA GLN A 189 31.25 -28.94 54.64
C GLN A 189 29.72 -28.99 54.78
N GLU A 190 29.17 -28.78 55.98
CA GLU A 190 27.72 -28.70 56.20
C GLU A 190 27.09 -27.52 55.44
N GLN A 191 27.74 -26.35 55.45
CA GLN A 191 27.30 -25.19 54.67
C GLN A 191 27.31 -25.50 53.16
N LEU A 192 28.36 -26.15 52.65
CA LEU A 192 28.45 -26.56 51.24
C LEU A 192 27.32 -27.54 50.86
N ASP A 193 27.04 -28.54 51.70
CA ASP A 193 25.98 -29.51 51.43
C ASP A 193 24.58 -28.90 51.56
N LEU A 194 24.38 -27.91 52.44
CA LEU A 194 23.15 -27.11 52.48
C LEU A 194 22.95 -26.31 51.18
N GLN A 195 24.01 -25.69 50.65
CA GLN A 195 23.92 -24.97 49.36
C GLN A 195 23.67 -25.92 48.18
N ARG A 196 24.27 -27.11 48.18
CA ARG A 196 24.00 -28.16 47.19
C ARG A 196 22.54 -28.60 47.21
N ARG A 197 21.94 -28.82 48.39
CA ARG A 197 20.50 -29.13 48.53
C ARG A 197 19.62 -28.01 47.98
N LYS A 198 19.87 -26.75 48.37
CA LYS A 198 19.14 -25.59 47.84
C LYS A 198 19.23 -25.48 46.32
N TYR A 199 20.40 -25.73 45.74
CA TYR A 199 20.58 -25.74 44.28
C TYR A 199 19.78 -26.88 43.61
N GLN A 200 19.74 -28.07 44.22
CA GLN A 200 18.93 -29.20 43.74
C GLN A 200 17.43 -28.89 43.81
N GLU A 201 16.95 -28.32 44.92
CA GLU A 201 15.56 -27.87 45.09
C GLU A 201 15.15 -26.84 44.03
N VAL A 202 15.98 -25.81 43.81
CA VAL A 202 15.76 -24.80 42.76
C VAL A 202 15.79 -25.44 41.37
N SER A 203 16.69 -26.39 41.11
CA SER A 203 16.75 -27.10 39.83
C SER A 203 15.47 -27.93 39.56
N GLN A 204 14.94 -28.60 40.58
CA GLN A 204 13.66 -29.33 40.50
C GLN A 204 12.47 -28.37 40.30
N LEU A 205 12.47 -27.22 40.97
CA LEU A 205 11.49 -26.14 40.77
C LEU A 205 11.52 -25.59 39.34
N CYS A 206 12.70 -25.34 38.77
CA CYS A 206 12.84 -24.94 37.37
C CYS A 206 12.32 -26.00 36.40
N GLN A 207 12.61 -27.29 36.63
CA GLN A 207 12.13 -28.40 35.80
C GLN A 207 10.60 -28.55 35.85
N SER A 208 10.01 -28.48 37.04
CA SER A 208 8.55 -28.56 37.22
C SER A 208 7.82 -27.34 36.63
N LEU A 209 8.39 -26.13 36.78
CA LEU A 209 7.89 -24.92 36.10
C LEU A 209 7.96 -25.06 34.58
N GLN A 210 9.04 -25.59 34.03
CA GLN A 210 9.20 -25.81 32.59
C GLN A 210 8.19 -26.84 32.05
N ALA A 211 7.93 -27.92 32.79
CA ALA A 211 6.91 -28.91 32.45
C ALA A 211 5.48 -28.34 32.53
N ALA A 212 5.19 -27.50 33.54
CA ALA A 212 3.93 -26.78 33.62
C ALA A 212 3.77 -25.77 32.47
N GLN A 213 4.86 -25.09 32.06
CA GLN A 213 4.87 -24.17 30.94
C GLN A 213 4.61 -24.90 29.60
N SER A 214 5.22 -26.07 29.37
CA SER A 214 4.97 -26.84 28.14
C SER A 214 3.53 -27.33 28.08
N SER A 215 3.00 -27.91 29.17
CA SER A 215 1.59 -28.29 29.29
C SER A 215 0.64 -27.11 29.05
N CYS A 216 0.92 -25.94 29.63
CA CYS A 216 0.13 -24.73 29.38
C CYS A 216 0.16 -24.31 27.90
N SER A 217 1.31 -24.43 27.22
CA SER A 217 1.42 -24.13 25.80
C SER A 217 0.61 -25.09 24.91
N GLU A 218 0.58 -26.38 25.26
CA GLU A 218 -0.27 -27.39 24.61
C GLU A 218 -1.76 -27.08 24.81
N HIS A 219 -2.16 -26.70 26.02
CA HIS A 219 -3.53 -26.28 26.31
C HIS A 219 -3.93 -25.02 25.52
N ILE A 220 -3.04 -24.02 25.38
CA ILE A 220 -3.29 -22.84 24.55
C ILE A 220 -3.47 -23.20 23.07
N ILE A 221 -2.64 -24.11 22.53
CA ILE A 221 -2.80 -24.62 21.16
C ILE A 221 -4.14 -25.34 21.01
N LYS A 222 -4.52 -26.16 22.00
CA LYS A 222 -5.78 -26.90 22.00
C LYS A 222 -7.00 -25.97 22.07
N ILE A 223 -6.95 -24.91 22.87
CA ILE A 223 -8.00 -23.87 22.93
C ILE A 223 -8.15 -23.20 21.56
N LYS A 224 -7.06 -22.72 20.95
CA LYS A 224 -7.10 -22.09 19.61
C LYS A 224 -7.66 -23.01 18.51
N GLU A 225 -7.40 -24.31 18.60
CA GLU A 225 -7.98 -25.31 17.70
C GLU A 225 -9.49 -25.50 17.94
N LEU A 226 -9.94 -25.53 19.21
CA LEU A 226 -11.37 -25.61 19.54
C LEU A 226 -12.12 -24.32 19.15
N GLU A 227 -11.52 -23.14 19.36
CA GLU A 227 -12.05 -21.85 18.90
C GLU A 227 -12.22 -21.83 17.39
N ARG A 228 -11.25 -22.30 16.60
CA ARG A 228 -11.40 -22.42 15.14
C ARG A 228 -12.56 -23.33 14.74
N ARG A 229 -12.69 -24.50 15.39
CA ARG A 229 -13.80 -25.44 15.13
C ARG A 229 -15.15 -24.83 15.47
N LEU A 230 -15.26 -24.10 16.58
CA LEU A 230 -16.49 -23.41 16.97
C LEU A 230 -16.87 -22.34 15.95
N ASN A 231 -15.93 -21.49 15.54
CA ASN A 231 -16.16 -20.48 14.50
C ASN A 231 -16.65 -21.09 13.16
N LEU A 232 -16.10 -22.24 12.75
CA LEU A 232 -16.56 -22.97 11.56
C LEU A 232 -17.99 -23.52 11.76
N GLN A 233 -18.29 -24.12 12.91
CA GLN A 233 -19.65 -24.58 13.23
C GLN A 233 -20.67 -23.43 13.27
N GLU A 234 -20.30 -22.26 13.78
CA GLU A 234 -21.15 -21.07 13.77
C GLU A 234 -21.43 -20.56 12.34
N GLN A 235 -20.43 -20.61 11.45
CA GLN A 235 -20.59 -20.32 10.02
C GLN A 235 -21.51 -21.34 9.35
N ASP A 236 -21.32 -22.64 9.59
CA ASP A 236 -22.19 -23.71 9.07
C ASP A 236 -23.64 -23.51 9.54
N ILE A 237 -23.85 -23.18 10.82
CA ILE A 237 -25.18 -22.87 11.37
C ILE A 237 -25.79 -21.64 10.71
N ALA A 238 -25.00 -20.61 10.40
CA ALA A 238 -25.46 -19.43 9.69
C ALA A 238 -25.89 -19.77 8.25
N ILE A 239 -25.08 -20.55 7.51
CA ILE A 239 -25.42 -21.04 6.16
C ILE A 239 -26.70 -21.87 6.20
N VAL A 240 -26.83 -22.81 7.14
CA VAL A 240 -28.04 -23.65 7.30
C VAL A 240 -29.27 -22.80 7.62
N LYS A 241 -29.16 -21.73 8.42
CA LYS A 241 -30.27 -20.79 8.65
C LYS A 241 -30.68 -20.07 7.36
N THR A 242 -29.72 -19.57 6.57
CA THR A 242 -29.99 -18.91 5.29
C THR A 242 -30.66 -19.87 4.32
N VAL A 243 -30.06 -21.04 4.07
CA VAL A 243 -30.62 -22.10 3.19
C VAL A 243 -32.02 -22.51 3.65
N LYS A 244 -32.25 -22.68 4.96
CA LYS A 244 -33.59 -22.99 5.51
C LYS A 244 -34.59 -21.88 5.22
N SER A 245 -34.19 -20.61 5.26
CA SER A 245 -35.07 -19.48 4.94
C SER A 245 -35.37 -19.37 3.43
N GLU A 246 -34.41 -19.71 2.56
CA GLU A 246 -34.61 -19.77 1.11
C GLU A 246 -35.54 -20.93 0.73
N VAL A 247 -35.27 -22.13 1.27
CA VAL A 247 -36.12 -23.32 1.11
C VAL A 247 -37.55 -23.06 1.60
N ALA A 248 -37.72 -22.33 2.71
CA ALA A 248 -39.05 -21.93 3.19
C ALA A 248 -39.80 -20.99 2.22
N ARG A 249 -39.09 -20.26 1.35
CA ARG A 249 -39.68 -19.38 0.32
C ARG A 249 -40.00 -20.11 -0.99
N VAL A 250 -39.40 -21.29 -1.24
CA VAL A 250 -39.64 -22.07 -2.47
C VAL A 250 -41.13 -22.37 -2.71
N PRO A 251 -41.93 -22.85 -1.73
CA PRO A 251 -43.35 -23.14 -1.96
C PRO A 251 -44.19 -21.94 -2.40
N ASP A 252 -43.82 -20.72 -2.00
CA ASP A 252 -44.54 -19.50 -2.41
C ASP A 252 -44.11 -19.05 -3.81
N LEU A 253 -42.83 -19.22 -4.18
CA LEU A 253 -42.36 -19.05 -5.55
C LEU A 253 -42.98 -20.08 -6.50
N GLU A 254 -43.19 -21.33 -6.05
CA GLU A 254 -43.89 -22.38 -6.80
C GLU A 254 -45.37 -22.03 -7.03
N LYS A 255 -46.07 -21.50 -6.02
CA LYS A 255 -47.45 -21.00 -6.15
C LYS A 255 -47.53 -19.85 -7.17
N GLU A 256 -46.63 -18.86 -7.08
CA GLU A 256 -46.64 -17.73 -8.01
C GLU A 256 -46.26 -18.18 -9.44
N LEU A 257 -45.31 -19.11 -9.61
CA LEU A 257 -45.03 -19.75 -10.91
C LEU A 257 -46.24 -20.50 -11.46
N LYS A 258 -47.01 -21.20 -10.62
CA LYS A 258 -48.24 -21.89 -11.02
C LYS A 258 -49.31 -20.89 -11.47
N ARG A 259 -49.55 -19.85 -10.67
CA ARG A 259 -50.48 -18.75 -10.99
C ARG A 259 -50.09 -18.05 -12.30
N LEU A 260 -48.83 -17.66 -12.47
CA LEU A 260 -48.35 -17.03 -13.69
C LEU A 260 -48.48 -17.94 -14.92
N ARG A 261 -48.40 -19.27 -14.76
CA ARG A 261 -48.69 -20.23 -15.85
C ARG A 261 -50.18 -20.29 -16.17
N GLU A 262 -51.05 -20.28 -15.16
CA GLU A 262 -52.51 -20.24 -15.31
C GLU A 262 -52.95 -18.93 -15.99
N ASP A 263 -52.46 -17.77 -15.53
CA ASP A 263 -52.69 -16.45 -16.13
C ASP A 263 -52.18 -16.41 -17.60
N ASN A 264 -51.03 -17.03 -17.89
CA ASN A 264 -50.52 -17.15 -19.27
C ASN A 264 -51.40 -18.06 -20.17
N SER A 265 -52.02 -19.11 -19.62
CA SER A 265 -52.99 -19.93 -20.38
C SER A 265 -54.23 -19.11 -20.69
N PHE A 266 -54.81 -18.48 -19.66
CA PHE A 266 -55.98 -17.62 -19.80
C PHE A 266 -55.77 -16.47 -20.79
N LEU A 267 -54.59 -15.84 -20.80
CA LEU A 267 -54.27 -14.79 -21.76
C LEU A 267 -54.13 -15.30 -23.21
N ARG A 268 -53.69 -16.55 -23.42
CA ARG A 268 -53.69 -17.19 -24.76
C ARG A 268 -55.11 -17.49 -25.22
N GLU A 269 -55.89 -18.14 -24.37
CA GLU A 269 -57.31 -18.45 -24.63
C GLU A 269 -58.12 -17.17 -24.91
N SER A 270 -57.91 -16.11 -24.13
CA SER A 270 -58.51 -14.79 -24.33
C SER A 270 -58.08 -14.14 -25.65
N ARG A 271 -56.81 -14.26 -26.04
CA ARG A 271 -56.31 -13.78 -27.34
C ARG A 271 -56.92 -14.57 -28.51
N GLU A 272 -57.07 -15.89 -28.37
CA GLU A 272 -57.72 -16.75 -29.37
C GLU A 272 -59.20 -16.36 -29.51
N ASN A 273 -59.93 -16.21 -28.40
CA ASN A 273 -61.31 -15.71 -28.38
C ASN A 273 -61.44 -14.30 -29.01
N CYS A 274 -60.51 -13.39 -28.74
CA CYS A 274 -60.48 -12.06 -29.39
C CYS A 274 -60.17 -12.14 -30.88
N SER A 275 -59.49 -13.18 -31.35
CA SER A 275 -59.22 -13.41 -32.78
C SER A 275 -60.46 -13.96 -33.47
N LEU A 276 -61.15 -14.94 -32.85
CA LEU A 276 -62.46 -15.42 -33.30
C LEU A 276 -63.50 -14.29 -33.37
N LEU A 277 -63.61 -13.44 -32.35
CA LEU A 277 -64.52 -12.28 -32.37
C LEU A 277 -64.17 -11.27 -33.48
N LYS A 278 -62.88 -11.09 -33.81
CA LYS A 278 -62.49 -10.26 -34.97
C LYS A 278 -62.92 -10.91 -36.28
N GLU A 279 -62.75 -12.21 -36.45
CA GLU A 279 -63.21 -12.94 -37.63
C GLU A 279 -64.74 -12.88 -37.79
N GLU A 280 -65.49 -12.98 -36.70
CA GLU A 280 -66.95 -12.77 -36.69
C GLU A 280 -67.33 -11.33 -37.10
N VAL A 281 -66.66 -10.32 -36.52
CA VAL A 281 -66.90 -8.90 -36.86
C VAL A 281 -66.55 -8.62 -38.31
N GLU A 282 -65.46 -9.14 -38.84
CA GLU A 282 -65.15 -9.06 -40.28
C GLU A 282 -66.18 -9.81 -41.12
N GLY A 283 -66.65 -10.98 -40.66
CA GLY A 283 -67.73 -11.72 -41.31
C GLY A 283 -69.03 -10.93 -41.38
N LEU A 284 -69.37 -10.18 -40.34
CA LEU A 284 -70.51 -9.25 -40.30
C LEU A 284 -70.28 -8.01 -41.17
N ARG A 285 -69.09 -7.41 -41.16
CA ARG A 285 -68.73 -6.28 -42.05
C ARG A 285 -68.83 -6.68 -43.52
N ARG A 286 -68.25 -7.82 -43.92
CA ARG A 286 -68.37 -8.37 -45.28
C ARG A 286 -69.81 -8.71 -45.67
N LYS A 287 -70.71 -8.97 -44.71
CA LYS A 287 -72.16 -9.09 -44.98
C LYS A 287 -72.81 -7.72 -45.15
N LEU A 288 -72.46 -6.74 -44.30
CA LEU A 288 -72.95 -5.36 -44.40
C LEU A 288 -72.53 -4.71 -45.73
N GLU A 289 -71.27 -4.79 -46.13
CA GLU A 289 -70.75 -4.29 -47.41
C GLU A 289 -71.52 -4.85 -48.61
N ARG A 290 -71.91 -6.14 -48.57
CA ARG A 290 -72.77 -6.74 -49.60
C ARG A 290 -74.18 -6.16 -49.60
N MET A 291 -74.77 -5.93 -48.42
CA MET A 291 -76.10 -5.32 -48.28
C MET A 291 -76.09 -3.84 -48.69
N GLU A 292 -75.01 -3.11 -48.41
CA GLU A 292 -74.80 -1.75 -48.86
C GLU A 292 -74.68 -1.71 -50.38
N LYS A 293 -73.88 -2.61 -50.98
CA LYS A 293 -73.78 -2.74 -52.44
C LYS A 293 -75.12 -3.08 -53.10
N THR A 294 -75.90 -4.03 -52.56
CA THR A 294 -77.23 -4.33 -53.14
C THR A 294 -78.21 -3.17 -52.97
N LYS A 295 -78.05 -2.33 -51.93
CA LYS A 295 -78.81 -1.08 -51.78
C LYS A 295 -78.37 -0.01 -52.79
N GLU A 296 -77.07 0.14 -53.05
CA GLU A 296 -76.55 1.03 -54.11
C GLU A 296 -77.04 0.58 -55.49
N GLU A 297 -76.99 -0.72 -55.79
CA GLU A 297 -77.55 -1.31 -57.01
C GLU A 297 -79.06 -1.03 -57.12
N LEU A 298 -79.82 -1.14 -56.03
CA LEU A 298 -81.26 -0.81 -55.99
C LEU A 298 -81.52 0.68 -56.22
N VAL A 299 -80.77 1.59 -55.59
CA VAL A 299 -80.90 3.05 -55.81
C VAL A 299 -80.54 3.42 -57.26
N ASN A 300 -79.53 2.79 -57.85
CA ASN A 300 -79.22 2.98 -59.27
C ASN A 300 -80.37 2.53 -60.18
N MET A 301 -81.02 1.40 -59.87
CA MET A 301 -82.22 0.94 -60.60
C MET A 301 -83.42 1.89 -60.41
N GLU A 302 -83.58 2.50 -59.22
CA GLU A 302 -84.59 3.54 -58.98
C GLU A 302 -84.32 4.80 -59.82
N LEU A 303 -83.06 5.28 -59.87
CA LEU A 303 -82.65 6.42 -60.70
C LEU A 303 -82.81 6.13 -62.20
N GLU A 304 -82.49 4.92 -62.67
CA GLU A 304 -82.75 4.53 -64.07
C GLU A 304 -84.24 4.48 -64.39
N LYS A 305 -85.07 4.00 -63.46
CA LYS A 305 -86.53 4.02 -63.59
C LYS A 305 -87.07 5.44 -63.65
N GLU A 306 -86.61 6.36 -62.79
CA GLU A 306 -86.98 7.78 -62.85
C GLU A 306 -86.59 8.40 -64.20
N ARG A 307 -85.34 8.18 -64.66
CA ARG A 307 -84.86 8.67 -65.97
C ARG A 307 -85.65 8.10 -67.15
N LEU A 308 -86.16 6.87 -67.06
CA LEU A 308 -87.05 6.29 -68.06
C LEU A 308 -88.47 6.87 -67.99
N ALA A 309 -88.96 7.18 -66.79
CA ALA A 309 -90.24 7.84 -66.58
C ALA A 309 -90.23 9.29 -67.12
N GLU A 310 -89.17 10.06 -66.87
CA GLU A 310 -88.98 11.40 -67.46
C GLU A 310 -89.00 11.35 -69.00
N LYS A 311 -88.31 10.38 -69.60
CA LYS A 311 -88.34 10.16 -71.05
C LYS A 311 -89.75 9.84 -71.56
N LEU A 312 -90.50 8.99 -70.85
CA LEU A 312 -91.88 8.67 -71.21
C LEU A 312 -92.77 9.92 -71.12
N GLN A 313 -92.65 10.68 -70.02
CA GLN A 313 -93.40 11.91 -69.81
C GLN A 313 -93.07 12.97 -70.87
N ALA A 314 -91.81 13.06 -71.34
CA ALA A 314 -91.44 13.92 -72.45
C ALA A 314 -92.16 13.55 -73.77
N TRP A 315 -92.35 12.26 -74.05
CA TRP A 315 -93.16 11.80 -75.19
C TRP A 315 -94.66 12.09 -75.01
N GLU A 316 -95.20 11.90 -73.80
CA GLU A 316 -96.60 12.23 -73.49
C GLU A 316 -96.88 13.73 -73.60
N ASN A 317 -95.94 14.57 -73.13
CA ASN A 317 -95.99 16.02 -73.25
C ASN A 317 -95.91 16.49 -74.72
N LEU A 318 -95.18 15.77 -75.59
CA LEU A 318 -95.18 16.04 -77.03
C LEU A 318 -96.57 15.90 -77.63
N GLY A 319 -97.32 14.85 -77.26
CA GLY A 319 -98.70 14.65 -77.70
C GLY A 319 -99.65 15.72 -77.17
N GLN A 320 -99.51 16.10 -75.88
CA GLN A 320 -100.35 17.16 -75.28
C GLN A 320 -100.11 18.54 -75.90
N SER A 321 -98.85 18.89 -76.20
CA SER A 321 -98.47 20.23 -76.68
C SER A 321 -98.69 20.47 -78.17
N THR A 322 -98.70 19.41 -78.99
CA THR A 322 -98.88 19.53 -80.45
C THR A 322 -100.32 19.30 -80.93
N GLY A 323 -101.20 18.78 -80.08
CA GLY A 323 -102.57 18.39 -80.47
C GLY A 323 -102.63 17.15 -81.39
N LEU A 324 -101.49 16.50 -81.61
CA LEU A 324 -101.35 15.26 -82.38
C LEU A 324 -101.33 14.07 -81.42
N ASN A 325 -101.86 12.91 -81.81
CA ASN A 325 -101.97 11.74 -80.92
C ASN A 325 -100.65 10.94 -80.84
N ILE A 326 -99.54 11.63 -80.62
CA ILE A 326 -98.19 11.09 -80.57
C ILE A 326 -97.84 10.74 -79.12
N ARG A 327 -97.81 9.43 -78.80
CA ARG A 327 -97.45 8.94 -77.45
C ARG A 327 -96.22 8.04 -77.45
N LYS A 328 -95.84 7.51 -78.61
CA LYS A 328 -94.60 6.77 -78.86
C LYS A 328 -93.95 7.24 -80.17
N PRO A 329 -92.64 6.99 -80.39
CA PRO A 329 -91.95 7.34 -81.64
C PRO A 329 -92.64 6.78 -82.90
N GLU A 330 -93.29 5.62 -82.78
CA GLU A 330 -94.09 4.97 -83.83
C GLU A 330 -95.31 5.82 -84.29
N ASP A 331 -95.87 6.65 -83.40
CA ASP A 331 -97.03 7.48 -83.69
C ASP A 331 -96.65 8.76 -84.46
N LEU A 332 -95.47 9.33 -84.18
CA LEU A 332 -94.91 10.44 -84.96
C LEU A 332 -94.72 10.01 -86.43
N SER A 333 -94.20 8.80 -86.64
CA SER A 333 -94.06 8.20 -87.98
C SER A 333 -95.41 8.10 -88.71
N ARG A 334 -96.48 7.69 -88.00
CA ARG A 334 -97.84 7.60 -88.56
C ARG A 334 -98.43 8.97 -88.95
N GLU A 335 -98.25 10.01 -88.12
CA GLU A 335 -98.73 11.37 -88.44
C GLU A 335 -97.97 12.00 -89.61
N VAL A 336 -96.65 11.81 -89.69
CA VAL A 336 -95.85 12.27 -90.84
C VAL A 336 -96.37 11.66 -92.16
N ILE A 337 -96.70 10.37 -92.16
CA ILE A 337 -97.28 9.68 -93.33
C ILE A 337 -98.66 10.28 -93.70
N GLN A 338 -99.54 10.56 -92.73
CA GLN A 338 -100.83 11.20 -93.02
C GLN A 338 -100.69 12.61 -93.59
N ILE A 339 -99.76 13.41 -93.05
CA ILE A 339 -99.50 14.78 -93.54
C ILE A 339 -98.96 14.73 -94.97
N GLN A 340 -98.01 13.83 -95.27
CA GLN A 340 -97.49 13.64 -96.63
C GLN A 340 -98.58 13.20 -97.62
N GLN A 341 -99.50 12.32 -97.23
CA GLN A 341 -100.64 11.94 -98.07
C GLN A 341 -101.60 13.11 -98.36
N ARG A 342 -101.88 13.96 -97.36
CA ARG A 342 -102.68 15.19 -97.56
C ARG A 342 -101.95 16.19 -98.47
N GLU A 343 -100.63 16.33 -98.34
CA GLU A 343 -99.82 17.23 -99.18
C GLU A 343 -99.82 16.80 -100.66
N ILE A 344 -99.74 15.50 -100.94
CA ILE A 344 -99.84 14.95 -102.31
C ILE A 344 -101.20 15.30 -102.93
N ALA A 345 -102.31 15.03 -102.22
CA ALA A 345 -103.66 15.34 -102.72
C ALA A 345 -103.87 16.83 -102.99
N LEU A 346 -103.33 17.72 -102.14
CA LEU A 346 -103.37 19.17 -102.34
C LEU A 346 -102.52 19.62 -103.54
N LYS A 347 -101.36 19.00 -103.79
CA LYS A 347 -100.52 19.29 -104.97
C LYS A 347 -101.22 18.89 -106.27
N GLU A 348 -101.92 17.75 -106.31
CA GLU A 348 -102.70 17.30 -107.47
C GLU A 348 -103.86 18.27 -107.79
N GLN A 349 -104.61 18.71 -106.77
CA GLN A 349 -105.66 19.73 -106.93
C GLN A 349 -105.11 21.07 -107.42
N ASN A 350 -103.94 21.48 -106.92
CA ASN A 350 -103.31 22.73 -107.35
C ASN A 350 -102.89 22.66 -108.83
N TYR A 351 -102.31 21.54 -109.27
CA TYR A 351 -101.98 21.30 -110.68
C TYR A 351 -103.20 21.36 -111.61
N THR A 352 -104.35 20.80 -111.20
CA THR A 352 -105.60 20.85 -112.00
C THR A 352 -106.24 22.23 -112.04
N LEU A 353 -106.16 23.02 -110.97
CA LEU A 353 -106.62 24.41 -110.98
C LEU A 353 -105.71 25.30 -111.84
N ASN A 354 -104.40 25.15 -111.72
CA ASN A 354 -103.41 25.96 -112.45
C ASN A 354 -103.45 25.70 -113.97
N SER A 355 -103.69 24.45 -114.40
CA SER A 355 -103.90 24.14 -115.83
C SER A 355 -105.19 24.75 -116.39
N ARG A 356 -106.27 24.78 -115.61
CA ARG A 356 -107.53 25.47 -115.97
C ARG A 356 -107.35 26.97 -116.13
N VAL A 357 -106.68 27.64 -115.18
CA VAL A 357 -106.37 29.09 -115.25
C VAL A 357 -105.61 29.41 -116.53
N ARG A 358 -104.50 28.69 -116.81
CA ARG A 358 -103.70 28.86 -118.04
C ARG A 358 -104.45 28.56 -119.34
N SER A 359 -105.58 27.86 -119.28
CA SER A 359 -106.46 27.61 -120.44
C SER A 359 -107.40 28.79 -120.68
N VAL A 360 -107.97 29.35 -119.61
CA VAL A 360 -108.86 30.53 -119.65
C VAL A 360 -108.09 31.80 -119.99
N GLU A 361 -106.84 31.94 -119.55
CA GLU A 361 -105.96 33.06 -119.93
C GLU A 361 -105.67 33.10 -121.43
N ARG A 362 -105.43 31.93 -122.05
CA ARG A 362 -105.22 31.80 -123.50
C ARG A 362 -106.46 32.21 -124.29
N SER A 363 -107.63 31.65 -123.96
CA SER A 363 -108.87 32.04 -124.66
C SER A 363 -109.26 33.51 -124.42
N GLN A 364 -108.98 34.07 -123.23
CA GLN A 364 -109.15 35.51 -122.99
C GLN A 364 -108.20 36.36 -123.86
N SER A 365 -106.97 35.91 -124.10
CA SER A 365 -106.01 36.62 -124.96
C SER A 365 -106.41 36.58 -126.45
N GLU A 366 -106.89 35.43 -126.92
CA GLU A 366 -107.40 35.23 -128.29
C GLU A 366 -108.63 36.11 -128.56
N LEU A 367 -109.64 36.05 -127.69
CA LEU A 367 -110.85 36.88 -127.79
C LEU A 367 -110.54 38.39 -127.71
N ARG A 368 -109.54 38.81 -126.92
CA ARG A 368 -109.09 40.22 -126.91
C ARG A 368 -108.47 40.64 -128.24
N ALA A 369 -107.65 39.79 -128.86
CA ALA A 369 -107.04 40.06 -130.15
C ALA A 369 -108.08 40.15 -131.28
N GLU A 370 -109.06 39.23 -131.30
CA GLU A 370 -110.19 39.32 -132.24
C GLU A 370 -111.00 40.61 -132.03
N LEU A 371 -111.30 40.97 -130.78
CA LEU A 371 -112.10 42.14 -130.47
C LEU A 371 -111.39 43.47 -130.82
N THR A 372 -110.06 43.54 -130.73
CA THR A 372 -109.30 44.69 -131.26
C THR A 372 -109.25 44.69 -132.80
N GLN A 373 -109.13 43.52 -133.45
CA GLN A 373 -109.15 43.41 -134.91
C GLN A 373 -110.53 43.75 -135.52
N GLN A 374 -111.63 43.40 -134.86
CA GLN A 374 -112.97 43.78 -135.31
C GLN A 374 -113.19 45.30 -135.12
N ARG A 375 -112.74 45.87 -134.00
CA ARG A 375 -112.81 47.32 -133.77
C ARG A 375 -112.06 48.14 -134.82
N SER A 376 -110.88 47.70 -135.29
CA SER A 376 -110.17 48.40 -136.37
C SER A 376 -110.91 48.31 -137.70
N LYS A 377 -111.41 47.11 -138.07
CA LYS A 377 -112.23 46.92 -139.29
C LYS A 377 -113.49 47.78 -139.30
N THR A 378 -114.22 47.86 -138.18
CA THR A 378 -115.42 48.72 -138.08
C THR A 378 -115.07 50.20 -138.19
N LEU A 379 -113.94 50.64 -137.61
CA LEU A 379 -113.47 52.02 -137.72
C LEU A 379 -113.07 52.40 -139.16
N GLU A 380 -112.45 51.48 -139.91
CA GLU A 380 -112.13 51.66 -141.33
C GLU A 380 -113.40 51.76 -142.19
N GLU A 381 -114.37 50.87 -142.01
CA GLU A 381 -115.65 50.94 -142.72
C GLU A 381 -116.45 52.20 -142.38
N GLN A 382 -116.37 52.69 -141.14
CA GLN A 382 -117.02 53.95 -140.76
C GLN A 382 -116.36 55.15 -141.45
N LYS A 383 -115.02 55.21 -141.53
CA LYS A 383 -114.31 56.24 -142.32
C LYS A 383 -114.64 56.18 -143.82
N LYS A 384 -114.79 54.97 -144.39
CA LYS A 384 -115.25 54.80 -145.79
C LYS A 384 -116.66 55.33 -145.99
N ARG A 385 -117.59 55.08 -145.06
CA ARG A 385 -118.95 55.66 -145.10
C ARG A 385 -118.93 57.18 -144.98
N GLU A 386 -118.19 57.74 -144.03
CA GLU A 386 -118.11 59.20 -143.83
C GLU A 386 -117.55 59.93 -145.07
N THR A 387 -116.53 59.35 -145.71
CA THR A 387 -115.96 59.89 -146.96
C THR A 387 -116.92 59.77 -148.15
N GLN A 388 -117.68 58.67 -148.25
CA GLN A 388 -118.74 58.52 -149.25
C GLN A 388 -119.90 59.49 -149.00
N ASP A 389 -120.36 59.68 -147.76
CA ASP A 389 -121.43 60.65 -147.42
C ASP A 389 -120.99 62.10 -147.65
N ALA A 390 -119.70 62.40 -147.46
CA ALA A 390 -119.13 63.71 -147.80
C ALA A 390 -118.99 63.91 -149.32
N LEU A 391 -118.88 62.83 -150.10
CA LEU A 391 -118.92 62.87 -151.56
C LEU A 391 -120.35 63.03 -152.07
N VAL A 392 -121.30 62.24 -151.57
CA VAL A 392 -122.73 62.32 -151.91
C VAL A 392 -123.28 63.73 -151.63
N ARG A 393 -123.01 64.30 -150.45
CA ARG A 393 -123.43 65.68 -150.12
C ARG A 393 -122.82 66.73 -151.06
N ARG A 394 -121.57 66.56 -151.53
CA ARG A 394 -120.96 67.43 -152.53
C ARG A 394 -121.59 67.27 -153.92
N LEU A 395 -121.87 66.04 -154.34
CA LEU A 395 -122.51 65.73 -155.62
C LEU A 395 -123.95 66.25 -155.66
N GLN A 396 -124.74 66.03 -154.61
CA GLN A 396 -126.11 66.58 -154.50
C GLN A 396 -126.12 68.11 -154.62
N LYS A 397 -125.17 68.80 -153.96
CA LYS A 397 -125.04 70.26 -154.06
C LYS A 397 -124.70 70.71 -155.49
N ARG A 398 -123.87 69.94 -156.22
CA ARG A 398 -123.48 70.20 -157.60
C ARG A 398 -124.62 69.92 -158.59
N VAL A 399 -125.38 68.85 -158.40
CA VAL A 399 -126.59 68.54 -159.19
C VAL A 399 -127.65 69.64 -159.00
N LEU A 400 -127.85 70.13 -157.78
CA LEU A 400 -128.79 71.22 -157.51
C LEU A 400 -128.40 72.51 -158.27
N LEU A 401 -127.11 72.85 -158.31
CA LEU A 401 -126.60 74.00 -159.06
C LEU A 401 -126.79 73.82 -160.58
N LEU A 402 -126.38 72.66 -161.13
CA LEU A 402 -126.57 72.34 -162.54
C LEU A 402 -128.05 72.31 -162.95
N THR A 403 -128.95 71.93 -162.04
CA THR A 403 -130.40 71.97 -162.28
C THR A 403 -130.88 73.42 -162.39
N LYS A 404 -130.44 74.32 -161.49
CA LYS A 404 -130.74 75.75 -161.58
C LYS A 404 -130.17 76.41 -162.82
N GLU A 405 -128.94 76.06 -163.22
CA GLU A 405 -128.33 76.56 -164.46
C GLU A 405 -129.11 76.09 -165.70
N ARG A 406 -129.45 74.80 -165.77
CA ARG A 406 -130.28 74.23 -166.85
C ARG A 406 -131.64 74.92 -166.95
N ASP A 407 -132.32 75.13 -165.82
CA ASP A 407 -133.67 75.70 -165.82
C ASP A 407 -133.63 77.21 -166.09
N GLY A 408 -132.56 77.90 -165.66
CA GLY A 408 -132.28 79.28 -166.09
C GLY A 408 -132.01 79.39 -167.59
N MET A 409 -131.18 78.50 -168.16
CA MET A 409 -130.94 78.47 -169.62
C MET A 409 -132.21 78.11 -170.39
N ARG A 410 -133.07 77.23 -169.86
CA ARG A 410 -134.37 76.91 -170.48
C ARG A 410 -135.31 78.12 -170.50
N ALA A 411 -135.41 78.86 -169.40
CA ALA A 411 -136.17 80.09 -169.34
C ALA A 411 -135.62 81.17 -170.30
N ILE A 412 -134.30 81.20 -170.52
CA ILE A 412 -133.67 82.09 -171.51
C ILE A 412 -134.03 81.65 -172.95
N LEU A 413 -134.03 80.35 -173.25
CA LEU A 413 -134.50 79.84 -174.55
C LEU A 413 -135.98 80.22 -174.79
N GLU A 414 -136.85 80.07 -173.80
CA GLU A 414 -138.26 80.47 -173.88
C GLU A 414 -138.43 82.01 -174.05
N SER A 415 -137.53 82.82 -173.51
CA SER A 415 -137.55 84.29 -173.72
C SER A 415 -137.10 84.74 -175.11
N TYR A 416 -136.24 83.99 -175.80
CA TYR A 416 -135.83 84.32 -177.16
C TYR A 416 -136.78 83.77 -178.24
N ASP A 417 -137.37 82.59 -178.02
CA ASP A 417 -138.42 82.06 -178.91
C ASP A 417 -139.68 82.93 -178.92
N SER A 418 -139.91 83.74 -177.86
CA SER A 418 -140.98 84.73 -177.81
C SER A 418 -140.63 86.07 -178.47
N GLU A 419 -139.35 86.41 -178.69
CA GLU A 419 -138.93 87.65 -179.38
C GLU A 419 -138.84 87.52 -180.92
N LEU A 420 -138.87 86.29 -181.47
CA LEU A 420 -138.69 86.03 -182.92
C LEU A 420 -139.93 85.48 -183.65
N ALA A 421 -141.07 85.33 -182.97
CA ALA A 421 -142.34 85.01 -183.61
C ALA A 421 -142.90 86.24 -184.40
N PRO A 422 -143.47 86.09 -185.61
CA PRO A 422 -143.77 87.24 -186.50
C PRO A 422 -144.86 88.23 -186.06
N THR A 423 -145.49 88.02 -184.90
CA THR A 423 -146.82 88.58 -184.57
C THR A 423 -146.88 89.54 -183.38
N GLU A 424 -145.80 89.73 -182.60
CA GLU A 424 -145.81 90.61 -181.42
C GLU A 424 -144.88 91.82 -181.55
N TYR A 425 -145.18 92.69 -182.51
CA TYR A 425 -144.42 93.92 -182.71
C TYR A 425 -144.78 94.99 -181.66
N SER A 426 -143.96 95.15 -180.62
CA SER A 426 -144.12 96.22 -179.62
C SER A 426 -143.91 97.64 -180.20
N PRO A 427 -144.75 98.65 -179.89
CA PRO A 427 -144.84 99.89 -180.70
C PRO A 427 -143.61 100.81 -180.66
N GLN A 428 -142.69 100.61 -179.71
CA GLN A 428 -141.60 101.53 -179.43
C GLN A 428 -140.33 101.27 -180.25
N LEU A 429 -140.04 100.01 -180.60
CA LEU A 429 -138.84 99.70 -181.40
C LEU A 429 -139.07 99.96 -182.90
N ASN A 430 -140.31 99.82 -183.40
CA ASN A 430 -140.71 100.20 -184.76
C ASN A 430 -140.51 101.70 -184.99
N LYS A 431 -140.62 102.48 -183.92
CA LYS A 431 -140.36 103.92 -183.90
C LYS A 431 -138.86 104.22 -183.92
N ARG A 432 -138.03 103.48 -183.18
CA ARG A 432 -136.56 103.58 -183.24
C ARG A 432 -135.96 103.11 -184.55
N LEU A 433 -136.53 102.07 -185.18
CA LEU A 433 -136.14 101.61 -186.51
C LEU A 433 -136.36 102.73 -187.53
N ARG A 434 -137.57 103.33 -187.54
CA ARG A 434 -137.88 104.49 -188.38
C ARG A 434 -137.05 105.73 -188.04
N GLU A 435 -136.82 106.06 -186.77
CA GLU A 435 -135.97 107.19 -186.37
C GLU A 435 -134.50 106.99 -186.80
N ALA A 436 -133.99 105.75 -186.79
CA ALA A 436 -132.62 105.43 -187.24
C ALA A 436 -132.49 105.45 -188.78
N GLU A 437 -133.49 104.97 -189.51
CA GLU A 437 -133.57 105.08 -190.97
C GLU A 437 -133.63 106.56 -191.39
N ASP A 438 -134.46 107.36 -190.72
CA ASP A 438 -134.60 108.80 -190.96
C ASP A 438 -133.34 109.61 -190.58
N ILE A 439 -132.49 109.09 -189.70
CA ILE A 439 -131.19 109.69 -189.32
C ILE A 439 -130.07 109.27 -190.26
N LEU A 440 -129.92 107.99 -190.64
CA LEU A 440 -128.80 107.61 -191.53
C LEU A 440 -129.03 108.09 -192.97
N GLN A 441 -130.29 108.20 -193.41
CA GLN A 441 -130.59 108.81 -194.71
C GLN A 441 -130.28 110.32 -194.72
N LYS A 442 -130.34 111.01 -193.57
CA LYS A 442 -129.76 112.35 -193.37
C LYS A 442 -128.22 112.35 -193.34
N THR A 443 -127.58 111.30 -192.83
CA THR A 443 -126.11 111.18 -192.87
C THR A 443 -125.59 110.89 -194.29
N GLN A 444 -126.35 110.15 -195.11
CA GLN A 444 -126.03 109.93 -196.52
C GLN A 444 -126.14 111.22 -197.35
N SER A 445 -127.11 112.09 -197.05
CA SER A 445 -127.14 113.43 -197.66
C SER A 445 -126.06 114.36 -197.09
N TYR A 446 -125.77 114.33 -195.78
CA TYR A 446 -124.72 115.18 -195.19
C TYR A 446 -123.29 114.81 -195.62
N ASN A 447 -122.97 113.53 -195.81
CA ASN A 447 -121.63 113.15 -196.30
C ASN A 447 -121.46 113.46 -197.80
N ALA A 448 -122.53 113.40 -198.60
CA ALA A 448 -122.51 113.95 -199.95
C ALA A 448 -122.33 115.49 -199.97
N GLU A 449 -122.70 116.20 -198.89
CA GLU A 449 -122.36 117.62 -198.70
C GLU A 449 -120.93 117.84 -198.18
N MET A 450 -120.36 116.92 -197.39
CA MET A 450 -118.97 116.99 -196.91
C MET A 450 -117.93 116.60 -197.97
N GLU A 451 -118.30 115.85 -199.01
CA GLU A 451 -117.52 115.72 -200.26
C GLU A 451 -117.23 117.08 -200.94
N VAL A 452 -117.92 118.16 -200.54
CA VAL A 452 -117.86 119.50 -201.18
C VAL A 452 -117.05 120.53 -200.37
N CYS A 453 -116.81 120.34 -199.06
CA CYS A 453 -116.29 121.42 -198.20
C CYS A 453 -114.77 121.41 -197.94
N THR A 454 -114.13 120.28 -197.62
CA THR A 454 -112.68 120.27 -197.28
C THR A 454 -111.76 120.16 -198.49
N HIS A 455 -112.32 120.07 -199.70
CA HIS A 455 -111.62 120.30 -200.98
C HIS A 455 -111.14 121.77 -201.17
N LYS A 456 -111.32 122.64 -200.16
CA LYS A 456 -111.39 124.10 -200.33
C LYS A 456 -110.48 124.93 -199.41
N HIS A 457 -109.69 124.30 -198.55
CA HIS A 457 -108.83 125.00 -197.57
C HIS A 457 -107.58 124.14 -197.27
N THR A 458 -106.52 124.06 -198.08
CA THR A 458 -105.81 125.07 -198.89
C THR A 458 -105.51 126.39 -198.16
N LEU A 459 -104.22 126.78 -198.22
CA LEU A 459 -103.67 128.14 -198.37
C LEU A 459 -102.87 128.83 -197.24
N LEU A 460 -103.23 128.82 -195.95
CA LEU A 460 -102.64 129.78 -195.00
C LEU A 460 -102.13 129.17 -193.67
N LEU A 461 -100.80 128.96 -193.60
CA LEU A 461 -99.97 128.47 -192.48
C LEU A 461 -100.02 126.92 -192.29
N GLY A 462 -99.00 126.08 -192.49
CA GLY A 462 -97.58 126.28 -192.85
C GLY A 462 -96.64 126.24 -191.63
N CYS A 463 -95.55 125.45 -191.55
CA CYS A 463 -94.89 124.48 -192.45
C CYS A 463 -94.12 123.42 -191.56
N THR A 464 -93.31 122.44 -191.98
CA THR A 464 -92.63 122.06 -193.25
C THR A 464 -92.17 120.58 -193.22
N LEU A 465 -91.88 119.96 -194.37
CA LEU A 465 -91.16 118.68 -194.56
C LEU A 465 -91.80 117.47 -193.87
N CYS A 466 -92.91 117.02 -194.45
CA CYS A 466 -92.90 116.08 -195.57
C CYS A 466 -92.49 114.70 -195.11
N ASP A 467 -93.48 113.85 -194.85
CA ASP A 467 -94.34 113.26 -195.90
C ASP A 467 -93.52 112.31 -196.75
N GLU A 468 -94.12 111.15 -196.92
CA GLU A 468 -93.75 110.22 -197.98
C GLU A 468 -92.35 109.57 -197.77
N PRO A 469 -92.00 108.47 -198.47
CA PRO A 469 -92.70 107.84 -199.59
C PRO A 469 -94.06 107.31 -199.11
N SER A 470 -95.19 107.82 -199.57
CA SER A 470 -95.72 107.71 -200.94
C SER A 470 -95.89 106.24 -201.30
N PHE A 471 -95.77 105.95 -202.58
CA PHE A 471 -95.85 104.64 -203.18
C PHE A 471 -97.24 103.98 -203.29
N PRO A 472 -97.44 103.27 -204.42
CA PRO A 472 -98.73 102.74 -204.86
C PRO A 472 -98.57 101.21 -205.02
N PHE A 473 -98.61 100.71 -206.27
CA PHE A 473 -98.39 99.32 -206.67
C PHE A 473 -99.47 98.36 -206.10
N SER A 474 -99.96 97.34 -206.80
CA SER A 474 -99.88 96.93 -208.22
C SER A 474 -100.85 95.74 -208.42
N LYS A 475 -101.20 95.24 -209.62
CA LYS A 475 -100.35 94.35 -210.45
C LYS A 475 -99.56 93.37 -209.53
N GLN A 476 -99.66 92.05 -209.63
CA GLN A 476 -99.82 91.18 -210.79
C GLN A 476 -100.54 89.90 -210.32
N THR A 477 -101.39 89.24 -211.13
CA THR A 477 -101.05 88.17 -212.10
C THR A 477 -100.06 87.14 -211.55
#